data_AF-A0A087M6J5-F1
#
_entry.id   AF-A0A087M6J5-F1
#
_cell.length_a   1.000
_cell.length_b   1.000
_cell.length_c   1.000
_cell.angle_alpha   90.00
_cell.angle_beta   90.00
_cell.angle_gamma   90.00
#
_symmetry.space_group_name_H-M   'P 1'
#
loop_
_entity.id
_entity.type
_entity.pdbx_description
1 polymer ?
#
loop_
_entity_poly.entity_id
_entity_poly.type
_entity_poly.pdbx_seq_one_letter_code
_entity_poly.pdbx_strand_id
1 'polypeptide(L)'
;MFWDAFIFLLQAGLAFIVSTALFDALHWLLHRWENSSSPLLRKFSSWHWVHHKFLGLDMQVNPAYVRANIWFHVLPEYITAMVGTLLFLLIFPWPPIALVAVVRTIMLGLTLREEGLDFNHMSMNRVGGQQGLLWVNNNYHAMHHVYPHNFFSSFTNVFDLVAGTTCQIEGRRFLVTGSGGAFGSAMVKALQKRGAIVEVAKSGVDFSAGNYAGMEEKLARADVLVLSHGARTEDCWNANYVTFRNLIERFTAIGQGRLTPPEVWALGSEVEFHGDMGLDELKDYSSSKRAFAARARHYYRSDDLIYRHIVPSSFTSAMGKGAMSAETAVNIALFLITRGIKYVPVTLTGLAVLNFFRFRYANNAGDEALSPAE
;
A
#
# COMPACT_ATOMS: atom_id res chain seq x y z
N MET A 1 -38.45 -10.33 11.03
CA MET A 1 -37.45 -11.40 10.79
C MET A 1 -36.29 -10.94 9.91
N PHE A 2 -36.50 -10.54 8.64
CA PHE A 2 -35.38 -10.07 7.78
C PHE A 2 -34.68 -8.83 8.35
N TRP A 3 -35.45 -7.82 8.74
CA TRP A 3 -34.91 -6.59 9.32
C TRP A 3 -34.19 -6.82 10.65
N ASP A 4 -34.73 -7.68 11.51
CA ASP A 4 -34.10 -8.02 12.80
C ASP A 4 -32.77 -8.75 12.58
N ALA A 5 -32.72 -9.69 11.64
CA ALA A 5 -31.49 -10.38 11.26
C ALA A 5 -30.47 -9.41 10.64
N PHE A 6 -30.91 -8.47 9.80
CA PHE A 6 -30.06 -7.46 9.21
C PHE A 6 -29.46 -6.52 10.26
N ILE A 7 -30.28 -6.02 11.19
CA ILE A 7 -29.83 -5.16 12.30
C ILE A 7 -28.85 -5.93 13.21
N PHE A 8 -29.17 -7.18 13.53
CA PHE A 8 -28.30 -8.05 14.32
C PHE A 8 -26.91 -8.19 13.67
N LEU A 9 -26.86 -8.48 12.36
CA LEU A 9 -25.60 -8.63 11.62
C LEU A 9 -24.83 -7.31 11.52
N LEU A 10 -25.51 -6.18 11.33
CA LEU A 10 -24.88 -4.86 11.34
C LEU A 10 -24.27 -4.52 12.70
N GLN A 11 -24.99 -4.79 13.80
CA GLN A 11 -24.49 -4.55 15.16
C GLN A 11 -23.28 -5.43 15.47
N ALA A 12 -23.35 -6.72 15.15
CA ALA A 12 -22.23 -7.66 15.31
C ALA A 12 -21.03 -7.24 14.46
N GLY A 13 -21.24 -6.89 13.19
CA GLY A 13 -20.20 -6.42 12.28
C GLY A 13 -19.53 -5.13 12.77
N LEU A 14 -20.31 -4.14 13.19
CA LEU A 14 -19.79 -2.88 13.72
C LEU A 14 -19.00 -3.11 15.01
N ALA A 15 -19.51 -3.91 15.95
CA ALA A 15 -18.81 -4.26 17.18
C ALA A 15 -17.49 -4.99 16.88
N PHE A 16 -17.47 -5.93 15.92
CA PHE A 16 -16.24 -6.61 15.50
C PHE A 16 -15.22 -5.63 14.91
N ILE A 17 -15.62 -4.81 13.93
CA ILE A 17 -14.71 -3.88 13.24
C ILE A 17 -14.13 -2.86 14.23
N VAL A 18 -14.98 -2.24 15.06
CA VAL A 18 -14.52 -1.17 15.96
C VAL A 18 -13.71 -1.75 17.13
N SER A 19 -14.09 -2.90 17.70
CA SER A 19 -13.27 -3.55 18.74
C SER A 19 -11.89 -3.95 18.22
N THR A 20 -11.79 -4.42 16.97
CA THR A 20 -10.51 -4.65 16.30
C THR A 20 -9.71 -3.36 16.16
N ALA A 21 -10.31 -2.28 15.66
CA ALA A 21 -9.62 -0.99 15.53
C ALA A 21 -9.12 -0.42 16.87
N LEU A 22 -9.84 -0.67 17.97
CA LEU A 22 -9.38 -0.33 19.33
C LEU A 22 -8.14 -1.13 19.75
N PHE A 23 -8.09 -2.43 19.43
CA PHE A 23 -6.89 -3.23 19.63
C PHE A 23 -5.74 -2.73 18.76
N ASP A 24 -5.99 -2.41 17.49
CA ASP A 24 -4.96 -1.88 16.57
C ASP A 24 -4.37 -0.56 17.09
N ALA A 25 -5.19 0.29 17.71
CA ALA A 25 -4.71 1.51 18.38
C ALA A 25 -3.83 1.21 19.60
N LEU A 26 -4.18 0.19 20.41
CA LEU A 26 -3.33 -0.28 21.49
C LEU A 26 -2.01 -0.86 20.93
N HIS A 27 -2.08 -1.63 19.85
CA HIS A 27 -0.92 -2.19 19.16
C HIS A 27 0.05 -1.10 18.68
N TRP A 28 -0.47 -0.04 18.05
CA TRP A 28 0.30 1.15 17.72
C TRP A 28 0.95 1.80 18.95
N LEU A 29 0.21 1.94 20.05
CA LEU A 29 0.75 2.48 21.31
C LEU A 29 1.86 1.60 21.89
N LEU A 30 1.74 0.27 21.83
CA LEU A 30 2.75 -0.67 22.31
C LEU A 30 4.08 -0.47 21.59
N HIS A 31 4.06 -0.20 20.28
CA HIS A 31 5.26 0.20 19.52
C HIS A 31 5.79 1.57 19.96
N ARG A 32 4.93 2.58 20.10
CA ARG A 32 5.34 3.91 20.57
C ARG A 32 5.95 3.91 21.97
N TRP A 33 5.59 2.93 22.80
CA TRP A 33 6.06 2.81 24.17
C TRP A 33 7.43 2.15 24.32
N GLU A 34 8.02 1.61 23.26
CA GLU A 34 9.34 0.95 23.32
C GLU A 34 10.44 1.90 23.85
N ASN A 35 10.36 3.16 23.45
CA ASN A 35 11.30 4.23 23.79
C ASN A 35 10.71 5.19 24.86
N SER A 36 9.62 4.78 25.53
CA SER A 36 9.00 5.59 26.57
C SER A 36 9.93 5.79 27.75
N SER A 37 9.86 6.95 28.42
CA SER A 37 10.58 7.19 29.67
C SER A 37 10.06 6.32 30.83
N SER A 38 8.80 5.88 30.76
CA SER A 38 8.17 5.04 31.79
C SER A 38 8.59 3.56 31.67
N PRO A 39 9.20 2.96 32.71
CA PRO A 39 9.56 1.55 32.70
C PRO A 39 8.36 0.60 32.54
N LEU A 40 7.19 1.00 33.05
CA LEU A 40 5.97 0.21 32.94
C LEU A 40 5.49 0.13 31.48
N LEU A 41 5.49 1.25 30.77
CA LEU A 41 5.09 1.29 29.36
C LEU A 41 6.06 0.51 28.49
N ARG A 42 7.38 0.61 28.74
CA ARG A 42 8.38 -0.23 28.09
C ARG A 42 8.18 -1.72 28.38
N LYS A 43 7.77 -2.08 29.59
CA LYS A 43 7.46 -3.47 29.94
C LYS A 43 6.28 -4.02 29.12
N PHE A 44 5.19 -3.26 28.98
CA PHE A 44 4.08 -3.67 28.11
C PHE A 44 4.51 -3.78 26.66
N SER A 45 5.28 -2.82 26.15
CA SER A 45 5.88 -2.90 24.81
C SER A 45 6.73 -4.17 24.63
N SER A 46 7.53 -4.54 25.63
CA SER A 46 8.39 -5.74 25.58
C SER A 46 7.63 -7.05 25.44
N TRP A 47 6.39 -7.11 25.94
CA TRP A 47 5.52 -8.28 25.78
C TRP A 47 5.08 -8.43 24.33
N HIS A 48 4.71 -7.32 23.68
CA HIS A 48 4.42 -7.30 22.26
C HIS A 48 5.63 -7.71 21.42
N TRP A 49 6.84 -7.23 21.77
CA TRP A 49 8.07 -7.62 21.05
C TRP A 49 8.39 -9.13 21.09
N VAL A 50 7.79 -9.91 21.99
CA VAL A 50 7.89 -11.39 21.93
C VAL A 50 7.27 -11.92 20.64
N HIS A 51 6.21 -11.27 20.14
CA HIS A 51 5.56 -11.60 18.87
C HIS A 51 6.52 -11.50 17.69
N HIS A 52 7.26 -10.39 17.58
CA HIS A 52 8.28 -10.18 16.55
C HIS A 52 9.53 -11.05 16.72
N LYS A 53 9.68 -11.72 17.87
CA LYS A 53 10.71 -12.76 18.06
C LYS A 53 10.19 -14.14 17.68
N PHE A 54 8.88 -14.36 17.82
CA PHE A 54 8.21 -15.56 17.37
C PHE A 54 8.11 -15.61 15.85
N LEU A 55 7.67 -14.53 15.20
CA LEU A 55 7.78 -14.36 13.74
C LEU A 55 8.81 -13.26 13.47
N GLY A 56 9.99 -13.66 13.00
CA GLY A 56 11.12 -12.75 12.84
C GLY A 56 10.97 -11.76 11.67
N LEU A 57 11.88 -10.78 11.62
CA LEU A 57 12.02 -9.84 10.49
C LEU A 57 12.34 -10.55 9.15
N ASP A 58 12.88 -11.77 9.22
CA ASP A 58 13.15 -12.67 8.09
C ASP A 58 11.93 -13.50 7.69
N MET A 59 10.76 -13.22 8.31
CA MET A 59 9.52 -13.94 8.15
C MET A 59 9.63 -15.43 8.47
N GLN A 60 10.50 -15.81 9.39
CA GLN A 60 10.60 -17.19 9.88
C GLN A 60 10.06 -17.30 11.30
N VAL A 61 9.30 -18.37 11.54
CA VAL A 61 8.84 -18.73 12.88
C VAL A 61 10.01 -19.29 13.69
N ASN A 62 10.19 -18.79 14.90
CA ASN A 62 11.15 -19.27 15.87
C ASN A 62 10.45 -20.10 16.96
N PRO A 63 10.59 -21.44 16.95
CA PRO A 63 9.91 -22.33 17.90
C PRO A 63 10.27 -22.05 19.36
N ALA A 64 11.43 -21.47 19.64
CA ALA A 64 11.86 -21.15 21.00
C ALA A 64 10.93 -20.14 21.70
N TYR A 65 10.20 -19.33 20.92
CA TYR A 65 9.31 -18.29 21.45
C TYR A 65 7.83 -18.69 21.49
N VAL A 66 7.43 -19.88 21.02
CA VAL A 66 6.02 -20.34 20.98
C VAL A 66 5.29 -20.10 22.31
N ARG A 67 5.84 -20.62 23.42
CA ARG A 67 5.21 -20.46 24.74
C ARG A 67 5.14 -19.00 25.18
N ALA A 68 6.21 -18.24 24.93
CA ALA A 68 6.26 -16.83 25.28
C ALA A 68 5.25 -16.01 24.46
N ASN A 69 5.12 -16.29 23.16
CA ASN A 69 4.15 -15.66 22.27
C ASN A 69 2.72 -15.90 22.75
N ILE A 70 2.38 -17.13 23.14
CA ILE A 70 1.06 -17.45 23.70
C ILE A 70 0.75 -16.59 24.94
N TRP A 71 1.67 -16.53 25.90
CA TRP A 71 1.43 -15.85 27.18
C TRP A 71 1.53 -14.33 27.13
N PHE A 72 2.45 -13.79 26.33
CA PHE A 72 2.78 -12.36 26.32
C PHE A 72 2.17 -11.61 25.13
N HIS A 73 1.65 -12.31 24.13
CA HIS A 73 1.02 -11.68 22.97
C HIS A 73 -0.40 -12.21 22.72
N VAL A 74 -0.58 -13.50 22.41
CA VAL A 74 -1.89 -14.06 21.99
C VAL A 74 -2.96 -13.91 23.08
N LEU A 75 -2.66 -14.29 24.33
CA LEU A 75 -3.61 -14.15 25.44
C LEU A 75 -3.92 -12.68 25.77
N PRO A 76 -2.92 -11.77 25.92
CA PRO A 76 -3.19 -10.35 26.07
C PRO A 76 -4.01 -9.73 24.93
N GLU A 77 -3.74 -10.09 23.67
CA GLU A 77 -4.53 -9.67 22.52
C GLU A 77 -5.98 -10.15 22.65
N TYR A 78 -6.21 -11.43 22.95
CA TYR A 78 -7.55 -11.94 23.15
C TYR A 78 -8.29 -11.21 24.28
N ILE A 79 -7.65 -11.01 25.43
CA ILE A 79 -8.27 -10.32 26.58
C ILE A 79 -8.64 -8.88 26.22
N THR A 80 -7.72 -8.14 25.58
CA THR A 80 -7.95 -6.74 25.19
C THR A 80 -9.04 -6.64 24.12
N ALA A 81 -9.04 -7.53 23.13
CA ALA A 81 -10.09 -7.63 22.13
C ALA A 81 -11.45 -7.99 22.76
N MET A 82 -11.46 -8.84 23.80
CA MET A 82 -12.68 -9.24 24.48
C MET A 82 -13.25 -8.11 25.34
N VAL A 83 -12.41 -7.41 26.09
CA VAL A 83 -12.81 -6.18 26.79
C VAL A 83 -13.37 -5.16 25.80
N GLY A 84 -12.68 -4.90 24.69
CA GLY A 84 -13.14 -3.99 23.64
C GLY A 84 -14.49 -4.42 23.03
N THR A 85 -14.72 -5.72 22.88
CA THR A 85 -16.00 -6.28 22.41
C THR A 85 -17.11 -6.08 23.46
N LEU A 86 -16.84 -6.38 24.73
CA LEU A 86 -17.82 -6.31 25.82
C LEU A 86 -18.26 -4.87 26.14
N LEU A 87 -17.44 -3.86 25.86
CA LEU A 87 -17.85 -2.44 25.98
C LEU A 87 -19.09 -2.10 25.15
N PHE A 88 -19.35 -2.84 24.06
CA PHE A 88 -20.54 -2.64 23.25
C PHE A 88 -21.84 -3.10 23.91
N LEU A 89 -21.79 -3.85 25.03
CA LEU A 89 -22.99 -4.15 25.84
C LEU A 89 -23.65 -2.88 26.42
N LEU A 90 -22.91 -1.75 26.46
CA LEU A 90 -23.44 -0.45 26.87
C LEU A 90 -24.37 0.18 25.83
N ILE A 91 -24.31 -0.28 24.57
CA ILE A 91 -24.96 0.37 23.42
C ILE A 91 -25.85 -0.61 22.65
N PHE A 92 -25.44 -1.88 22.54
CA PHE A 92 -26.13 -2.90 21.76
C PHE A 92 -26.69 -4.04 22.63
N PRO A 93 -27.74 -4.73 22.16
CA PRO A 93 -28.23 -5.95 22.80
C PRO A 93 -27.12 -6.99 22.96
N TRP A 94 -27.21 -7.83 23.99
CA TRP A 94 -26.20 -8.85 24.25
C TRP A 94 -26.04 -9.92 23.16
N PRO A 95 -27.07 -10.37 22.38
CA PRO A 95 -26.90 -11.44 21.41
C PRO A 95 -25.86 -11.19 20.30
N PRO A 96 -25.84 -10.04 19.59
CA PRO A 96 -24.80 -9.77 18.59
C PRO A 96 -23.40 -9.66 19.21
N ILE A 97 -23.29 -9.17 20.45
CA ILE A 97 -22.00 -9.10 21.16
C ILE A 97 -21.52 -10.49 21.57
N ALA A 98 -22.43 -11.35 22.02
CA ALA A 98 -22.14 -12.74 22.32
C ALA A 98 -21.66 -13.49 21.06
N LEU A 99 -22.26 -13.24 19.89
CA LEU A 99 -21.77 -13.81 18.63
C LEU A 99 -20.32 -13.42 18.35
N VAL A 100 -19.98 -12.12 18.46
CA VAL A 100 -18.61 -11.64 18.26
C VAL A 100 -17.66 -12.27 19.28
N ALA A 101 -18.07 -12.36 20.55
CA ALA A 101 -17.28 -12.99 21.60
C ALA A 101 -17.02 -14.49 21.35
N VAL A 102 -18.03 -15.22 20.89
CA VAL A 102 -17.92 -16.63 20.49
C VAL A 102 -16.93 -16.77 19.33
N VAL A 103 -17.06 -15.95 18.28
CA VAL A 103 -16.13 -15.97 17.13
C VAL A 103 -14.69 -15.74 17.59
N ARG A 104 -14.41 -14.69 18.39
CA ARG A 104 -13.05 -14.44 18.90
C ARG A 104 -12.52 -15.59 19.76
N THR A 105 -13.38 -16.23 20.54
CA THR A 105 -12.99 -17.37 21.40
C THR A 105 -12.68 -18.61 20.57
N ILE A 106 -13.43 -18.87 19.49
CA ILE A 106 -13.10 -19.93 18.52
C ILE A 106 -11.74 -19.64 17.88
N MET A 107 -11.48 -18.40 17.47
CA MET A 107 -10.20 -18.01 16.86
C MET A 107 -9.02 -18.20 17.82
N LEU A 108 -9.18 -17.84 19.10
CA LEU A 108 -8.20 -18.15 20.15
C LEU A 108 -7.95 -19.68 20.22
N GLY A 109 -9.01 -20.47 20.29
CA GLY A 109 -8.90 -21.93 20.37
C GLY A 109 -8.14 -22.54 19.20
N LEU A 110 -8.38 -22.03 17.98
CA LEU A 110 -7.63 -22.43 16.79
C LEU A 110 -6.16 -22.01 16.86
N THR A 111 -5.88 -20.77 17.27
CA THR A 111 -4.51 -20.25 17.40
C THR A 111 -3.71 -21.03 18.46
N LEU A 112 -4.33 -21.38 19.59
CA LEU A 112 -3.70 -22.21 20.63
C LEU A 112 -3.43 -23.63 20.14
N ARG A 113 -4.34 -24.22 19.36
CA ARG A 113 -4.16 -25.54 18.76
C ARG A 113 -2.98 -25.57 17.79
N GLU A 114 -2.78 -24.49 17.04
CA GLU A 114 -1.68 -24.33 16.08
C GLU A 114 -0.43 -23.67 16.72
N GLU A 115 -0.26 -23.79 18.04
CA GLU A 115 0.93 -23.33 18.78
C GLU A 115 1.27 -21.85 18.58
N GLY A 116 0.26 -21.00 18.43
CA GLY A 116 0.41 -19.56 18.20
C GLY A 116 0.52 -19.16 16.73
N LEU A 117 0.43 -20.12 15.80
CA LEU A 117 0.27 -19.85 14.38
C LEU A 117 -1.19 -19.56 14.04
N ASP A 118 -1.37 -18.72 13.03
CA ASP A 118 -2.66 -18.54 12.36
C ASP A 118 -2.44 -18.13 10.90
N PHE A 119 -3.52 -17.84 10.18
CA PHE A 119 -3.48 -17.48 8.76
C PHE A 119 -2.59 -16.25 8.44
N ASN A 120 -2.46 -15.31 9.38
CA ASN A 120 -1.63 -14.11 9.23
C ASN A 120 -0.21 -14.30 9.79
N HIS A 121 -0.02 -15.26 10.70
CA HIS A 121 1.25 -15.55 11.38
C HIS A 121 1.86 -16.87 10.90
N MET A 122 2.37 -16.89 9.67
CA MET A 122 3.04 -18.06 9.10
C MET A 122 4.41 -17.69 8.54
N SER A 123 5.33 -18.65 8.53
CA SER A 123 6.62 -18.47 7.84
C SER A 123 6.41 -18.19 6.35
N MET A 124 7.20 -17.29 5.80
CA MET A 124 7.18 -16.95 4.38
C MET A 124 8.60 -16.89 3.83
N ASN A 125 8.81 -17.51 2.66
CA ASN A 125 10.07 -17.34 1.92
C ASN A 125 10.15 -15.98 1.22
N ARG A 126 8.99 -15.38 0.92
CA ARG A 126 8.84 -14.07 0.29
C ARG A 126 7.45 -13.52 0.58
N VAL A 127 7.37 -12.22 0.85
CA VAL A 127 6.09 -11.50 0.99
C VAL A 127 5.51 -11.21 -0.40
N GLY A 128 4.21 -11.42 -0.58
CA GLY A 128 3.52 -11.11 -1.85
C GLY A 128 3.18 -9.62 -1.99
N GLY A 129 3.12 -9.13 -3.22
CA GLY A 129 2.74 -7.76 -3.55
C GLY A 129 1.27 -7.42 -3.28
N GLN A 130 0.39 -8.43 -3.20
CA GLN A 130 -1.03 -8.25 -2.94
C GLN A 130 -1.36 -8.17 -1.44
N GLN A 131 -1.37 -6.94 -0.94
CA GLN A 131 -1.89 -6.56 0.37
C GLN A 131 -3.38 -6.22 0.28
N GLY A 132 -4.17 -6.67 1.27
CA GLY A 132 -5.58 -6.32 1.39
C GLY A 132 -5.78 -4.84 1.78
N LEU A 133 -6.86 -4.21 1.26
CA LEU A 133 -7.16 -2.80 1.54
C LEU A 133 -8.07 -2.63 2.75
N LEU A 134 -9.19 -3.35 2.83
CA LEU A 134 -10.15 -3.25 3.93
C LEU A 134 -9.95 -4.36 4.98
N TRP A 135 -9.48 -5.51 4.53
CA TRP A 135 -9.22 -6.69 5.33
C TRP A 135 -7.73 -6.99 5.31
N VAL A 136 -7.19 -7.30 6.48
CA VAL A 136 -5.81 -7.74 6.65
C VAL A 136 -5.69 -9.14 6.07
N ASN A 137 -4.67 -9.33 5.23
CA ASN A 137 -4.25 -10.65 4.78
C ASN A 137 -2.81 -10.92 5.27
N ASN A 138 -2.35 -12.14 5.04
CA ASN A 138 -1.01 -12.58 5.43
C ASN A 138 0.10 -11.65 4.91
N ASN A 139 0.03 -11.18 3.65
CA ASN A 139 1.02 -10.25 3.08
C ASN A 139 1.00 -8.88 3.77
N TYR A 140 -0.18 -8.38 4.14
CA TYR A 140 -0.29 -7.15 4.92
C TYR A 140 0.37 -7.30 6.28
N HIS A 141 0.03 -8.38 7.00
CA HIS A 141 0.58 -8.63 8.32
C HIS A 141 2.10 -8.88 8.27
N ALA A 142 2.59 -9.59 7.25
CA ALA A 142 4.03 -9.76 7.05
C ALA A 142 4.78 -8.43 6.92
N MET A 143 4.16 -7.41 6.32
CA MET A 143 4.75 -6.08 6.20
C MET A 143 4.85 -5.37 7.54
N HIS A 144 3.98 -5.69 8.50
CA HIS A 144 4.14 -5.25 9.89
C HIS A 144 5.43 -5.80 10.48
N HIS A 145 5.73 -7.08 10.28
CA HIS A 145 6.98 -7.67 10.76
C HIS A 145 8.19 -7.06 10.07
N VAL A 146 8.17 -6.92 8.74
CA VAL A 146 9.31 -6.32 8.02
C VAL A 146 9.50 -4.84 8.39
N TYR A 147 8.41 -4.13 8.66
CA TYR A 147 8.38 -2.71 8.99
C TYR A 147 7.59 -2.49 10.30
N PRO A 148 8.17 -2.80 11.49
CA PRO A 148 7.46 -2.85 12.78
C PRO A 148 6.72 -1.58 13.18
N HIS A 149 7.14 -0.43 12.68
CA HIS A 149 6.52 0.86 12.96
C HIS A 149 5.45 1.28 11.93
N ASN A 150 4.97 0.32 11.13
CA ASN A 150 3.94 0.48 10.12
C ASN A 150 3.01 -0.76 10.11
N PHE A 151 1.85 -0.65 9.45
CA PHE A 151 0.88 -1.76 9.27
C PHE A 151 0.35 -2.38 10.59
N PHE A 152 -0.34 -1.60 11.43
CA PHE A 152 -0.73 -2.05 12.79
C PHE A 152 -2.02 -2.89 12.85
N SER A 153 -2.81 -2.91 11.79
CA SER A 153 -4.12 -3.54 11.77
C SER A 153 -4.05 -5.06 11.84
N SER A 154 -4.92 -5.65 12.66
CA SER A 154 -4.98 -7.10 12.92
C SER A 154 -5.97 -7.85 12.02
N PHE A 155 -7.22 -7.36 11.88
CA PHE A 155 -8.24 -7.96 10.99
C PHE A 155 -8.75 -7.02 9.92
N THR A 156 -9.03 -5.77 10.29
CA THR A 156 -9.59 -4.76 9.40
C THR A 156 -8.65 -3.58 9.37
N ASN A 157 -8.35 -3.04 8.19
CA ASN A 157 -7.40 -1.95 8.05
C ASN A 157 -7.92 -0.57 8.51
N VAL A 158 -9.05 -0.52 9.21
CA VAL A 158 -9.71 0.75 9.59
C VAL A 158 -8.75 1.67 10.33
N PHE A 159 -7.96 1.13 11.26
CA PHE A 159 -6.98 1.93 11.99
C PHE A 159 -5.93 2.55 11.06
N ASP A 160 -5.23 1.74 10.25
CA ASP A 160 -4.17 2.26 9.39
C ASP A 160 -4.70 3.12 8.22
N LEU A 161 -5.94 2.89 7.77
CA LEU A 161 -6.64 3.76 6.81
C LEU A 161 -6.87 5.17 7.37
N VAL A 162 -7.12 5.28 8.67
CA VAL A 162 -7.27 6.58 9.36
C VAL A 162 -5.90 7.18 9.66
N ALA A 163 -5.02 6.39 10.30
CA ALA A 163 -3.71 6.82 10.79
C ALA A 163 -2.70 7.10 9.68
N GLY A 164 -2.82 6.45 8.51
CA GLY A 164 -1.89 6.61 7.40
C GLY A 164 -0.56 5.89 7.62
N THR A 165 -0.62 4.62 8.01
CA THR A 165 0.54 3.83 8.46
C THR A 165 0.85 2.61 7.59
N THR A 166 0.20 2.45 6.43
CA THR A 166 0.37 1.29 5.52
C THR A 166 1.46 1.47 4.45
N CYS A 167 2.36 2.43 4.66
CA CYS A 167 3.52 2.63 3.81
C CYS A 167 4.63 3.26 4.62
N GLN A 168 5.71 2.51 4.87
CA GLN A 168 6.92 3.09 5.44
C GLN A 168 7.58 3.99 4.39
N ILE A 169 7.91 5.22 4.79
CA ILE A 169 8.66 6.18 3.97
C ILE A 169 10.01 6.49 4.61
N GLU A 170 10.02 6.72 5.93
CA GLU A 170 11.22 7.02 6.69
C GLU A 170 12.26 5.89 6.58
N GLY A 171 13.50 6.24 6.24
CA GLY A 171 14.62 5.31 6.09
C GLY A 171 14.61 4.46 4.82
N ARG A 172 13.51 4.43 4.04
CA ARG A 172 13.46 3.67 2.76
C ARG A 172 14.16 4.40 1.63
N ARG A 173 14.72 3.64 0.69
CA ARG A 173 15.43 4.14 -0.49
C ARG A 173 14.48 4.29 -1.68
N PHE A 174 14.27 5.53 -2.11
CA PHE A 174 13.44 5.87 -3.25
C PHE A 174 14.31 6.25 -4.45
N LEU A 175 14.02 5.68 -5.62
CA LEU A 175 14.55 6.13 -6.89
C LEU A 175 13.47 6.88 -7.67
N VAL A 176 13.65 8.17 -7.91
CA VAL A 176 12.67 9.03 -8.57
C VAL A 176 13.15 9.42 -9.96
N THR A 177 12.37 9.06 -10.98
CA THR A 177 12.57 9.55 -12.36
C THR A 177 11.76 10.82 -12.60
N GLY A 178 12.20 11.69 -13.51
CA GLY A 178 11.44 12.90 -13.86
C GLY A 178 11.49 13.99 -12.79
N SER A 179 12.52 13.99 -11.93
CA SER A 179 12.70 14.97 -10.86
C SER A 179 12.86 16.41 -11.35
N GLY A 180 13.22 16.63 -12.62
CA GLY A 180 13.22 17.96 -13.25
C GLY A 180 11.83 18.52 -13.57
N GLY A 181 10.78 17.68 -13.55
CA GLY A 181 9.40 18.10 -13.73
C GLY A 181 8.75 18.58 -12.43
N ALA A 182 7.59 19.23 -12.55
CA ALA A 182 6.89 19.80 -11.39
C ALA A 182 6.46 18.73 -10.37
N PHE A 183 5.89 17.61 -10.83
CA PHE A 183 5.48 16.51 -9.92
C PHE A 183 6.68 15.81 -9.30
N GLY A 184 7.69 15.45 -10.11
CA GLY A 184 8.88 14.75 -9.63
C GLY A 184 9.68 15.55 -8.61
N SER A 185 9.91 16.84 -8.84
CA SER A 185 10.57 17.73 -7.87
C SER A 185 9.78 17.86 -6.56
N ALA A 186 8.45 18.05 -6.65
CA ALA A 186 7.58 18.10 -5.48
C ALA A 186 7.58 16.76 -4.70
N MET A 187 7.61 15.63 -5.40
CA MET A 187 7.68 14.29 -4.80
C MET A 187 8.99 14.07 -4.07
N VAL A 188 10.13 14.42 -4.67
CA VAL A 188 11.45 14.35 -4.02
C VAL A 188 11.45 15.15 -2.72
N LYS A 189 11.01 16.42 -2.76
CA LYS A 189 10.92 17.29 -1.58
C LYS A 189 10.02 16.69 -0.50
N ALA A 190 8.86 16.15 -0.89
CA ALA A 190 7.90 15.57 0.03
C ALA A 190 8.38 14.25 0.68
N LEU A 191 9.13 13.43 -0.05
CA LEU A 191 9.74 12.20 0.44
C LEU A 191 10.90 12.49 1.41
N GLN A 192 11.82 13.39 1.03
CA GLN A 192 12.92 13.80 1.90
C GLN A 192 12.42 14.42 3.21
N LYS A 193 11.37 15.25 3.15
CA LYS A 193 10.73 15.80 4.35
C LYS A 193 10.17 14.72 5.30
N ARG A 194 9.85 13.53 4.77
CA ARG A 194 9.36 12.36 5.54
C ARG A 194 10.48 11.38 5.88
N GLY A 195 11.75 11.77 5.75
CA GLY A 195 12.90 10.96 6.14
C GLY A 195 13.29 9.87 5.14
N ALA A 196 12.77 9.91 3.90
CA ALA A 196 13.20 8.99 2.84
C ALA A 196 14.63 9.30 2.36
N ILE A 197 15.37 8.26 1.97
CA ILE A 197 16.64 8.37 1.26
C ILE A 197 16.32 8.42 -0.23
N VAL A 198 16.49 9.58 -0.88
CA VAL A 198 16.04 9.77 -2.26
C VAL A 198 17.22 9.89 -3.22
N GLU A 199 17.25 9.00 -4.22
CA GLU A 199 18.09 9.08 -5.40
C GLU A 199 17.24 9.47 -6.62
N VAL A 200 17.84 10.16 -7.60
CA VAL A 200 17.16 10.57 -8.83
C VAL A 200 17.78 9.92 -10.06
N ALA A 201 16.96 9.75 -11.10
CA ALA A 201 17.38 9.32 -12.43
C ALA A 201 16.78 10.24 -13.51
N LYS A 202 17.61 10.62 -14.48
CA LYS A 202 17.29 11.56 -15.54
C LYS A 202 17.21 10.85 -16.89
N SER A 203 16.09 11.07 -17.59
CA SER A 203 15.91 10.59 -18.96
C SER A 203 16.92 11.25 -19.91
N GLY A 204 17.45 10.47 -20.85
CA GLY A 204 18.53 10.86 -21.76
C GLY A 204 19.93 10.85 -21.13
N VAL A 205 20.06 10.57 -19.83
CA VAL A 205 21.34 10.46 -19.12
C VAL A 205 21.49 9.09 -18.49
N ASP A 206 20.62 8.76 -17.53
CA ASP A 206 20.64 7.47 -16.83
C ASP A 206 19.89 6.39 -17.60
N PHE A 207 18.86 6.80 -18.37
CA PHE A 207 18.05 5.89 -19.18
C PHE A 207 17.43 6.58 -20.40
N SER A 208 17.19 5.81 -21.45
CA SER A 208 16.34 6.15 -22.59
C SER A 208 15.67 4.88 -23.12
N ALA A 209 14.72 5.02 -24.05
CA ALA A 209 14.21 3.85 -24.76
C ALA A 209 15.39 3.08 -25.39
N GLY A 210 15.45 1.77 -25.14
CA GLY A 210 16.54 0.89 -25.59
C GLY A 210 17.84 0.95 -24.78
N ASN A 211 18.05 1.93 -23.89
CA ASN A 211 19.29 2.06 -23.11
C ASN A 211 18.99 2.23 -21.60
N TYR A 212 19.27 1.20 -20.82
CA TYR A 212 18.98 1.15 -19.37
C TYR A 212 20.18 0.77 -18.52
N ALA A 213 21.39 0.68 -19.09
CA ALA A 213 22.57 0.20 -18.38
C ALA A 213 22.89 1.07 -17.14
N GLY A 214 22.67 2.39 -17.23
CA GLY A 214 22.84 3.32 -16.11
C GLY A 214 21.83 3.15 -14.97
N MET A 215 20.77 2.36 -15.16
CA MET A 215 19.73 2.14 -14.15
C MET A 215 19.98 0.91 -13.28
N GLU A 216 20.78 -0.06 -13.73
CA GLU A 216 20.91 -1.36 -13.05
C GLU A 216 21.33 -1.22 -11.59
N GLU A 217 22.38 -0.43 -11.33
CA GLU A 217 22.87 -0.21 -9.97
C GLU A 217 21.89 0.60 -9.11
N LYS A 218 21.24 1.62 -9.71
CA LYS A 218 20.25 2.45 -9.04
C LYS A 218 19.02 1.63 -8.62
N LEU A 219 18.53 0.78 -9.51
CA LEU A 219 17.42 -0.14 -9.26
C LEU A 219 17.78 -1.19 -8.20
N ALA A 220 19.01 -1.72 -8.23
CA ALA A 220 19.47 -2.69 -7.24
C ALA A 220 19.50 -2.13 -5.81
N ARG A 221 19.79 -0.84 -5.63
CA ARG A 221 19.79 -0.18 -4.30
C ARG A 221 18.43 0.33 -3.84
N ALA A 222 17.51 0.58 -4.75
CA ALA A 222 16.21 1.17 -4.43
C ALA A 222 15.23 0.13 -3.83
N ASP A 223 14.43 0.58 -2.87
CA ASP A 223 13.28 -0.17 -2.34
C ASP A 223 11.98 0.22 -3.08
N VAL A 224 11.90 1.49 -3.49
CA VAL A 224 10.75 2.06 -4.20
C VAL A 224 11.20 2.78 -5.47
N LEU A 225 10.56 2.49 -6.59
CA LEU A 225 10.74 3.18 -7.86
C LEU A 225 9.55 4.10 -8.14
N VAL A 226 9.80 5.40 -8.26
CA VAL A 226 8.80 6.40 -8.63
C VAL A 226 8.99 6.80 -10.09
N LEU A 227 8.00 6.46 -10.92
CA LEU A 227 7.96 6.79 -12.34
C LEU A 227 7.15 8.06 -12.55
N SER A 228 7.83 9.20 -12.58
CA SER A 228 7.20 10.52 -12.76
C SER A 228 7.72 11.33 -13.95
N HIS A 229 8.56 10.70 -14.79
CA HIS A 229 8.88 11.26 -16.10
C HIS A 229 7.71 11.10 -17.08
N GLY A 230 7.77 11.80 -18.19
CA GLY A 230 6.77 11.72 -19.25
C GLY A 230 6.91 12.87 -20.23
N ALA A 231 6.21 12.77 -21.35
CA ALA A 231 6.12 13.81 -22.36
C ALA A 231 4.65 13.98 -22.79
N ARG A 232 4.28 15.19 -23.24
CA ARG A 232 2.94 15.49 -23.77
C ARG A 232 2.90 15.49 -25.30
N THR A 233 4.04 15.69 -25.96
CA THR A 233 4.12 15.81 -27.43
C THR A 233 5.19 14.88 -27.99
N GLU A 234 6.39 15.39 -28.26
CA GLU A 234 7.50 14.63 -28.83
C GLU A 234 7.88 13.47 -27.92
N ASP A 235 8.12 12.31 -28.53
CA ASP A 235 8.56 11.08 -27.84
C ASP A 235 7.59 10.55 -26.75
N CYS A 236 6.30 10.92 -26.81
CA CYS A 236 5.26 10.48 -25.86
C CYS A 236 5.25 8.98 -25.61
N TRP A 237 5.33 8.16 -26.67
CA TRP A 237 5.27 6.71 -26.56
C TRP A 237 6.45 6.14 -25.78
N ASN A 238 7.66 6.61 -26.06
CA ASN A 238 8.82 6.15 -25.34
C ASN A 238 8.81 6.64 -23.88
N ALA A 239 8.47 7.92 -23.66
CA ALA A 239 8.49 8.54 -22.34
C ALA A 239 7.35 8.07 -21.41
N ASN A 240 6.17 7.77 -21.94
CA ASN A 240 4.99 7.43 -21.12
C ASN A 240 4.71 5.92 -21.05
N TYR A 241 5.15 5.13 -22.04
CA TYR A 241 4.85 3.70 -22.13
C TYR A 241 6.11 2.83 -22.08
N VAL A 242 7.00 2.94 -23.08
CA VAL A 242 8.13 2.00 -23.25
C VAL A 242 9.07 2.03 -22.04
N THR A 243 9.50 3.22 -21.63
CA THR A 243 10.43 3.38 -20.50
C THR A 243 9.80 2.99 -19.17
N PHE A 244 8.53 3.34 -18.94
CA PHE A 244 7.78 2.89 -17.76
C PHE A 244 7.74 1.36 -17.69
N ARG A 245 7.26 0.70 -18.74
CA ARG A 245 7.17 -0.77 -18.81
C ARG A 245 8.53 -1.42 -18.54
N ASN A 246 9.55 -1.00 -19.27
CA ASN A 246 10.88 -1.62 -19.18
C ASN A 246 11.54 -1.41 -17.81
N LEU A 247 11.38 -0.23 -17.19
CA LEU A 247 11.91 0.03 -15.86
C LEU A 247 11.19 -0.79 -14.78
N ILE A 248 9.87 -0.94 -14.87
CA ILE A 248 9.10 -1.79 -13.95
C ILE A 248 9.55 -3.24 -14.06
N GLU A 249 9.65 -3.77 -15.28
CA GLU A 249 10.02 -5.17 -15.51
C GLU A 249 11.43 -5.47 -15.01
N ARG A 250 12.39 -4.57 -15.27
CA ARG A 250 13.75 -4.68 -14.71
C ARG A 250 13.77 -4.62 -13.19
N PHE A 251 13.08 -3.65 -12.59
CA PHE A 251 13.05 -3.52 -11.14
C PHE A 251 12.41 -4.74 -10.46
N THR A 252 11.37 -5.29 -11.08
CA THR A 252 10.70 -6.52 -10.63
C THR A 252 11.65 -7.71 -10.69
N ALA A 253 12.37 -7.89 -11.82
CA ALA A 253 13.35 -8.96 -11.99
C ALA A 253 14.50 -8.87 -10.97
N ILE A 254 15.08 -7.67 -10.79
CA ILE A 254 16.13 -7.41 -9.78
C ILE A 254 15.62 -7.73 -8.37
N GLY A 255 14.36 -7.45 -8.10
CA GLY A 255 13.74 -7.65 -6.80
C GLY A 255 13.27 -9.08 -6.52
N GLN A 256 13.37 -10.03 -7.46
CA GLN A 256 12.76 -11.37 -7.35
C GLN A 256 13.32 -12.19 -6.17
N GLY A 257 14.59 -12.00 -5.81
CA GLY A 257 15.24 -12.71 -4.70
C GLY A 257 15.10 -12.04 -3.32
N ARG A 258 14.47 -10.86 -3.24
CA ARG A 258 14.30 -10.13 -1.97
C ARG A 258 13.20 -10.76 -1.10
N LEU A 259 13.29 -10.57 0.22
CA LEU A 259 12.23 -10.99 1.14
C LEU A 259 10.93 -10.23 0.85
N THR A 260 11.02 -8.90 0.68
CA THR A 260 9.89 -8.06 0.27
C THR A 260 9.92 -7.77 -1.22
N PRO A 261 8.75 -7.69 -1.86
CA PRO A 261 8.64 -7.35 -3.26
C PRO A 261 9.03 -5.88 -3.47
N PRO A 262 9.69 -5.53 -4.59
CA PRO A 262 9.94 -4.14 -4.96
C PRO A 262 8.63 -3.35 -5.06
N GLU A 263 8.66 -2.06 -4.75
CA GLU A 263 7.48 -1.21 -4.82
C GLU A 263 7.59 -0.16 -5.93
N VAL A 264 6.55 -0.03 -6.76
CA VAL A 264 6.53 0.91 -7.89
C VAL A 264 5.38 1.89 -7.71
N TRP A 265 5.68 3.19 -7.82
CA TRP A 265 4.68 4.26 -7.89
C TRP A 265 4.73 4.90 -9.27
N ALA A 266 3.78 4.57 -10.13
CA ALA A 266 3.78 5.03 -11.52
C ALA A 266 2.72 6.10 -11.78
N LEU A 267 3.14 7.19 -12.42
CA LEU A 267 2.29 8.33 -12.75
C LEU A 267 1.50 8.08 -14.04
N GLY A 268 0.21 7.81 -13.88
CA GLY A 268 -0.82 7.85 -14.92
C GLY A 268 -1.33 9.27 -15.20
N SER A 269 -2.58 9.38 -15.64
CA SER A 269 -3.26 10.66 -15.93
C SER A 269 -4.77 10.45 -16.13
N GLU A 270 -5.60 11.44 -15.79
CA GLU A 270 -7.04 11.40 -16.09
C GLU A 270 -7.35 11.26 -17.60
N VAL A 271 -6.38 11.57 -18.48
CA VAL A 271 -6.49 11.36 -19.93
C VAL A 271 -6.75 9.89 -20.29
N GLU A 272 -6.34 8.96 -19.43
CA GLU A 272 -6.64 7.53 -19.59
C GLU A 272 -8.15 7.28 -19.67
N PHE A 273 -8.92 8.11 -18.95
CA PHE A 273 -10.37 8.07 -18.93
C PHE A 273 -10.95 8.92 -20.06
N HIS A 274 -10.78 10.24 -20.00
CA HIS A 274 -11.48 11.18 -20.89
C HIS A 274 -10.92 11.20 -22.33
N GLY A 275 -9.73 10.66 -22.56
CA GLY A 275 -9.09 10.60 -23.87
C GLY A 275 -8.59 11.95 -24.38
N ASP A 276 -8.44 12.06 -25.70
CA ASP A 276 -7.98 13.28 -26.37
C ASP A 276 -9.04 14.40 -26.44
N MET A 277 -10.31 14.09 -26.12
CA MET A 277 -11.44 15.03 -26.19
C MET A 277 -11.62 15.70 -27.56
N GLY A 278 -11.21 15.03 -28.65
CA GLY A 278 -11.24 15.55 -30.01
C GLY A 278 -10.10 16.51 -30.35
N LEU A 279 -9.10 16.65 -29.48
CA LEU A 279 -7.93 17.51 -29.71
C LEU A 279 -6.78 16.70 -30.32
N ASP A 280 -6.37 17.06 -31.54
CA ASP A 280 -5.31 16.35 -32.28
C ASP A 280 -3.99 16.29 -31.49
N GLU A 281 -3.63 17.39 -30.84
CA GLU A 281 -2.42 17.52 -30.00
C GLU A 281 -2.39 16.57 -28.78
N LEU A 282 -3.53 15.97 -28.40
CA LEU A 282 -3.63 15.04 -27.28
C LEU A 282 -3.71 13.57 -27.72
N LYS A 283 -3.82 13.28 -29.02
CA LYS A 283 -4.01 11.91 -29.52
C LYS A 283 -2.89 10.97 -29.07
N ASP A 284 -1.64 11.36 -29.26
CA ASP A 284 -0.48 10.52 -28.89
C ASP A 284 -0.29 10.44 -27.38
N TYR A 285 -0.52 11.55 -26.67
CA TYR A 285 -0.45 11.58 -25.22
C TYR A 285 -1.51 10.68 -24.57
N SER A 286 -2.76 10.81 -25.02
CA SER A 286 -3.90 9.98 -24.61
C SER A 286 -3.63 8.51 -24.90
N SER A 287 -3.21 8.19 -26.13
CA SER A 287 -2.96 6.81 -26.56
C SER A 287 -1.82 6.17 -25.77
N SER A 288 -0.70 6.85 -25.59
CA SER A 288 0.44 6.35 -24.82
C SER A 288 0.10 6.12 -23.34
N LYS A 289 -0.66 7.02 -22.71
CA LYS A 289 -1.14 6.85 -21.33
C LYS A 289 -2.16 5.71 -21.20
N ARG A 290 -3.08 5.56 -22.15
CA ARG A 290 -4.05 4.45 -22.17
C ARG A 290 -3.37 3.09 -22.37
N ALA A 291 -2.38 3.02 -23.26
CA ALA A 291 -1.56 1.82 -23.47
C ALA A 291 -0.82 1.45 -22.18
N PHE A 292 -0.20 2.43 -21.51
CA PHE A 292 0.43 2.20 -20.21
C PHE A 292 -0.57 1.76 -19.14
N ALA A 293 -1.73 2.41 -19.05
CA ALA A 293 -2.77 2.03 -18.10
C ALA A 293 -3.26 0.59 -18.32
N ALA A 294 -3.33 0.13 -19.58
CA ALA A 294 -3.66 -1.25 -19.90
C ALA A 294 -2.61 -2.23 -19.36
N ARG A 295 -1.32 -1.97 -19.65
CA ARG A 295 -0.22 -2.78 -19.12
C ARG A 295 -0.11 -2.75 -17.60
N ALA A 296 -0.34 -1.58 -17.01
CA ALA A 296 -0.32 -1.35 -15.56
C ALA A 296 -1.34 -2.22 -14.80
N ARG A 297 -2.42 -2.68 -15.43
CA ARG A 297 -3.38 -3.61 -14.80
C ARG A 297 -2.72 -4.94 -14.43
N HIS A 298 -1.75 -5.40 -15.22
CA HIS A 298 -1.01 -6.62 -14.94
C HIS A 298 -0.11 -6.43 -13.72
N TYR A 299 0.61 -5.31 -13.64
CA TYR A 299 1.40 -4.97 -12.45
C TYR A 299 0.54 -4.80 -11.21
N TYR A 300 -0.64 -4.18 -11.35
CA TYR A 300 -1.58 -4.00 -10.25
C TYR A 300 -2.08 -5.31 -9.62
N ARG A 301 -2.15 -6.39 -10.41
CA ARG A 301 -2.62 -7.72 -9.98
C ARG A 301 -1.48 -8.70 -9.69
N SER A 302 -0.22 -8.32 -9.94
CA SER A 302 0.94 -9.18 -9.73
C SER A 302 1.30 -9.26 -8.24
N ASP A 303 1.77 -10.43 -7.81
CA ASP A 303 2.39 -10.63 -6.50
C ASP A 303 3.90 -10.35 -6.49
N ASP A 304 4.51 -10.13 -7.65
CA ASP A 304 5.96 -9.95 -7.77
C ASP A 304 6.42 -8.56 -7.29
N LEU A 305 5.52 -7.57 -7.32
CA LEU A 305 5.75 -6.19 -6.92
C LEU A 305 4.55 -5.59 -6.19
N ILE A 306 4.79 -4.59 -5.33
CA ILE A 306 3.74 -3.69 -4.84
C ILE A 306 3.58 -2.57 -5.86
N TYR A 307 2.51 -2.59 -6.64
CA TYR A 307 2.26 -1.57 -7.65
C TYR A 307 1.23 -0.55 -7.20
N ARG A 308 1.56 0.75 -7.37
CA ARG A 308 0.67 1.88 -7.15
C ARG A 308 0.57 2.72 -8.42
N HIS A 309 -0.66 3.02 -8.82
CA HIS A 309 -0.96 3.78 -10.01
C HIS A 309 -1.55 5.13 -9.63
N ILE A 310 -0.76 6.20 -9.80
CA ILE A 310 -1.14 7.56 -9.41
C ILE A 310 -1.79 8.25 -10.59
N VAL A 311 -3.06 8.61 -10.49
CA VAL A 311 -3.84 9.20 -11.59
C VAL A 311 -4.23 10.63 -11.22
N PRO A 312 -3.41 11.63 -11.60
CA PRO A 312 -3.70 13.02 -11.34
C PRO A 312 -4.66 13.65 -12.36
N SER A 313 -5.52 14.54 -11.87
CA SER A 313 -6.14 15.59 -12.68
C SER A 313 -5.10 16.63 -13.09
N SER A 314 -5.47 17.59 -13.94
CA SER A 314 -4.54 18.63 -14.37
C SER A 314 -3.95 19.41 -13.18
N PHE A 315 -2.62 19.46 -13.11
CA PHE A 315 -1.86 20.28 -12.18
C PHE A 315 -0.92 21.19 -12.96
N THR A 316 -0.60 22.35 -12.38
CA THR A 316 0.28 23.33 -13.00
C THR A 316 1.70 22.77 -13.11
N SER A 317 2.19 22.69 -14.35
CA SER A 317 3.53 22.18 -14.70
C SER A 317 4.00 22.77 -16.03
N ALA A 318 5.21 22.40 -16.48
CA ALA A 318 5.68 22.73 -17.82
C ALA A 318 4.80 22.14 -18.94
N MET A 319 3.97 21.12 -18.65
CA MET A 319 3.05 20.51 -19.62
C MET A 319 1.72 21.27 -19.76
N GLY A 320 1.46 22.25 -18.90
CA GLY A 320 0.24 23.07 -18.92
C GLY A 320 -0.19 23.59 -17.55
N LYS A 321 -1.16 24.51 -17.56
CA LYS A 321 -1.81 24.99 -16.33
C LYS A 321 -2.88 23.99 -15.88
N GLY A 322 -3.00 23.82 -14.57
CA GLY A 322 -4.03 22.98 -13.96
C GLY A 322 -4.58 23.61 -12.69
N ALA A 323 -5.70 23.10 -12.21
CA ALA A 323 -6.41 23.65 -11.05
C ALA A 323 -5.66 23.46 -9.72
N MET A 324 -4.71 22.53 -9.67
CA MET A 324 -3.88 22.25 -8.50
C MET A 324 -2.39 22.54 -8.76
N SER A 325 -1.65 22.80 -7.68
CA SER A 325 -0.18 22.81 -7.74
C SER A 325 0.36 21.38 -7.74
N ALA A 326 1.61 21.19 -8.20
CA ALA A 326 2.28 19.90 -8.09
C ALA A 326 2.47 19.45 -6.64
N GLU A 327 2.72 20.39 -5.71
CA GLU A 327 2.83 20.08 -4.28
C GLU A 327 1.50 19.55 -3.71
N THR A 328 0.37 20.15 -4.13
CA THR A 328 -0.97 19.68 -3.76
C THR A 328 -1.20 18.26 -4.31
N ALA A 329 -0.89 18.02 -5.58
CA ALA A 329 -1.04 16.70 -6.20
C ALA A 329 -0.22 15.62 -5.46
N VAL A 330 1.04 15.91 -5.15
CA VAL A 330 1.92 15.01 -4.39
C VAL A 330 1.41 14.76 -2.97
N ASN A 331 0.92 15.79 -2.28
CA ASN A 331 0.39 15.63 -0.92
C ASN A 331 -0.87 14.75 -0.89
N ILE A 332 -1.77 14.90 -1.87
CA ILE A 332 -2.94 14.00 -2.02
C ILE A 332 -2.47 12.58 -2.34
N ALA A 333 -1.51 12.41 -3.25
CA ALA A 333 -0.96 11.10 -3.58
C ALA A 333 -0.40 10.39 -2.34
N LEU A 334 0.46 11.07 -1.57
CA LEU A 334 1.06 10.52 -0.36
C LEU A 334 0.02 10.25 0.74
N PHE A 335 -0.99 11.12 0.88
CA PHE A 335 -2.10 10.91 1.82
C PHE A 335 -2.83 9.59 1.54
N LEU A 336 -3.09 9.26 0.28
CA LEU A 336 -3.76 8.03 -0.14
C LEU A 336 -2.82 6.81 -0.08
N ILE A 337 -1.57 6.95 -0.54
CA ILE A 337 -0.56 5.89 -0.54
C ILE A 337 -0.30 5.38 0.88
N THR A 338 -0.12 6.30 1.83
CA THR A 338 0.09 5.98 3.26
C THR A 338 -1.14 5.33 3.91
N ARG A 339 -2.30 5.36 3.25
CA ARG A 339 -3.54 4.69 3.63
C ARG A 339 -3.82 3.43 2.82
N GLY A 340 -2.85 2.95 2.05
CA GLY A 340 -2.90 1.62 1.42
C GLY A 340 -3.64 1.62 0.10
N ILE A 341 -4.09 2.79 -0.35
CA ILE A 341 -4.71 2.98 -1.64
C ILE A 341 -3.64 2.77 -2.71
N LYS A 342 -3.85 1.75 -3.56
CA LYS A 342 -2.93 1.38 -4.64
C LYS A 342 -3.29 2.03 -5.97
N TYR A 343 -4.57 2.14 -6.31
CA TYR A 343 -5.01 3.03 -7.37
C TYR A 343 -5.27 4.39 -6.73
N VAL A 344 -4.43 5.38 -7.00
CA VAL A 344 -4.33 6.63 -6.24
C VAL A 344 -4.96 7.77 -7.06
N PRO A 345 -6.28 8.04 -6.90
CA PRO A 345 -6.96 9.10 -7.63
C PRO A 345 -6.59 10.47 -7.04
N VAL A 346 -5.74 11.22 -7.75
CA VAL A 346 -5.32 12.57 -7.35
C VAL A 346 -6.16 13.57 -8.14
N THR A 347 -7.44 13.73 -7.77
CA THR A 347 -8.41 14.45 -8.60
C THR A 347 -9.20 15.50 -7.82
N LEU A 348 -9.57 16.57 -8.51
CA LEU A 348 -10.62 17.52 -8.10
C LEU A 348 -11.92 17.34 -8.91
N THR A 349 -11.89 16.58 -10.00
CA THR A 349 -13.01 16.40 -10.94
C THR A 349 -13.81 15.13 -10.64
N GLY A 350 -13.22 14.18 -9.91
CA GLY A 350 -13.78 12.85 -9.67
C GLY A 350 -13.59 11.87 -10.83
N LEU A 351 -13.06 12.31 -11.98
CA LEU A 351 -12.85 11.43 -13.14
C LEU A 351 -11.85 10.32 -12.86
N ALA A 352 -10.77 10.59 -12.12
CA ALA A 352 -9.85 9.54 -11.68
C ALA A 352 -10.56 8.47 -10.83
N VAL A 353 -11.55 8.85 -10.00
CA VAL A 353 -12.33 7.87 -9.22
C VAL A 353 -13.19 7.00 -10.14
N LEU A 354 -13.81 7.58 -11.17
CA LEU A 354 -14.55 6.79 -12.17
C LEU A 354 -13.60 5.88 -12.98
N ASN A 355 -12.41 6.39 -13.30
CA ASN A 355 -11.39 5.64 -14.02
C ASN A 355 -10.89 4.42 -13.23
N PHE A 356 -10.99 4.41 -11.90
CA PHE A 356 -10.70 3.20 -11.11
C PHE A 356 -11.51 2.00 -11.59
N PHE A 357 -12.81 2.16 -11.86
CA PHE A 357 -13.65 1.04 -12.31
C PHE A 357 -13.22 0.55 -13.70
N ARG A 358 -12.92 1.46 -14.61
CA ARG A 358 -12.35 1.10 -15.93
C ARG A 358 -11.00 0.40 -15.77
N PHE A 359 -10.10 0.94 -14.96
CA PHE A 359 -8.78 0.36 -14.70
C PHE A 359 -8.89 -1.04 -14.09
N ARG A 360 -9.79 -1.23 -13.12
CA ARG A 360 -9.90 -2.47 -12.34
C ARG A 360 -10.65 -3.59 -13.04
N TYR A 361 -11.67 -3.26 -13.84
CA TYR A 361 -12.64 -4.25 -14.36
C TYR A 361 -12.70 -4.32 -15.89
N ALA A 362 -12.22 -3.32 -16.63
CA ALA A 362 -12.27 -3.40 -18.09
C ALA A 362 -11.31 -4.48 -18.62
N ASN A 363 -11.76 -5.24 -19.59
CA ASN A 363 -10.98 -6.29 -20.27
C ASN A 363 -10.51 -5.76 -21.64
N ASN A 364 -9.71 -4.69 -21.62
CA ASN A 364 -9.30 -3.98 -22.82
C ASN A 364 -7.92 -4.47 -23.31
N ALA A 365 -7.81 -5.76 -23.66
CA ALA A 365 -6.57 -6.30 -24.23
C ALA A 365 -6.14 -5.54 -25.51
N GLY A 366 -7.10 -5.00 -26.27
CA GLY A 366 -6.84 -4.17 -27.45
C GLY A 366 -6.19 -2.81 -27.17
N ASP A 367 -6.28 -2.28 -25.93
CA ASP A 367 -5.64 -1.01 -25.57
C ASP A 367 -4.11 -1.15 -25.46
N GLU A 368 -3.57 -2.36 -25.24
CA GLU A 368 -2.11 -2.63 -25.27
C GLU A 368 -1.54 -2.64 -26.70
N ALA A 369 -2.38 -2.90 -27.70
CA ALA A 369 -2.00 -2.97 -29.11
C ALA A 369 -2.02 -1.60 -29.82
N LEU A 370 -2.35 -0.52 -29.10
CA LEU A 370 -2.14 0.83 -29.61
C LEU A 370 -0.62 1.00 -29.79
N SER A 371 -0.16 0.99 -31.04
CA SER A 371 1.21 1.36 -31.39
C SER A 371 1.27 2.85 -31.71
N PRO A 372 2.46 3.47 -31.71
CA PRO A 372 2.65 4.67 -32.52
C PRO A 372 2.11 4.40 -33.94
N ALA A 373 1.45 5.39 -34.54
CA ALA A 373 1.37 5.40 -36.00
C ALA A 373 2.82 5.41 -36.50
N GLU A 374 3.21 4.39 -37.25
CA GLU A 374 4.54 4.32 -37.88
C GLU A 374 4.78 5.51 -38.81
#